data_AF-A0A7Y0C2K4-F1
#
_entry.id   AF-A0A7Y0C2K4-F1
#
_cell.length_a   1.000
_cell.length_b   1.000
_cell.length_c   1.000
_cell.angle_alpha   90.00
_cell.angle_beta   90.00
_cell.angle_gamma   90.00
#
_symmetry.space_group_name_H-M   'P 1'
#
loop_
_entity.id
_entity.type
_entity.pdbx_description
1 polymer ?
#
loop_
_entity_poly.entity_id
_entity_poly.type
_entity_poly.pdbx_seq_one_letter_code
_entity_poly.pdbx_strand_id
1 'polypeptide(L)'
;MTTLANLVGKTPTGRNLPRARQRHSQRGVVLIIALVMLVIISLLAVSSMRNSGSTEEVLGNVRTTELATQAAEIALRRCEGLALGGGIPPATTPGQWRNLSTWDSTSTATIVLSLNEVNQPGLSSSYQRPPECMAEAMPVMLTNLPVTSTGITGTVTYTGTGMSNTQTFVITARGFGPEVAAANASRSRPSGSEVWLQSYIELTGGTITGGGGGGGGGGDDGGGSDGGGSHPAHPTSVVGDN
;
A
#
# COMPACT_ATOMS: atom_id res chain seq x y z
N MET A 1 -11.83 -39.73 103.37
CA MET A 1 -12.13 -40.42 102.11
C MET A 1 -10.83 -40.59 101.34
N THR A 2 -10.46 -41.85 101.12
CA THR A 2 -9.72 -42.39 99.95
C THR A 2 -8.40 -41.76 99.52
N THR A 3 -7.27 -42.40 99.85
CA THR A 3 -6.06 -42.51 99.00
C THR A 3 -5.04 -43.42 99.71
N LEU A 4 -4.28 -44.38 99.15
CA LEU A 4 -4.28 -45.17 97.93
C LEU A 4 -3.31 -46.33 98.23
N ALA A 5 -3.72 -47.57 97.95
CA ALA A 5 -2.76 -48.63 97.69
C ALA A 5 -2.12 -48.35 96.33
N ASN A 6 -0.80 -48.43 96.19
CA ASN A 6 -0.24 -48.81 94.90
C ASN A 6 1.01 -49.68 95.07
N LEU A 7 0.86 -50.84 94.48
CA LEU A 7 1.76 -51.97 94.40
C LEU A 7 2.60 -51.81 93.13
N VAL A 8 3.75 -52.50 93.17
CA VAL A 8 4.31 -53.22 92.03
C VAL A 8 5.07 -52.38 91.01
N GLY A 9 6.35 -52.72 90.92
CA GLY A 9 7.30 -52.15 90.00
C GLY A 9 7.00 -52.43 88.54
N LYS A 10 7.59 -51.59 87.70
CA LYS A 10 7.80 -51.90 86.29
C LYS A 10 8.96 -51.08 85.75
N THR A 11 10.10 -51.74 85.57
CA THR A 11 11.05 -51.45 84.49
C THR A 11 11.31 -52.78 83.81
N PRO A 12 11.20 -52.87 82.47
CA PRO A 12 12.12 -52.13 81.64
C PRO A 12 11.49 -51.40 80.44
N THR A 13 12.15 -50.31 80.13
CA THR A 13 12.27 -49.63 78.84
C THR A 13 12.16 -50.58 77.64
N GLY A 14 11.09 -50.45 76.86
CA GLY A 14 10.99 -51.03 75.53
C GLY A 14 12.05 -50.41 74.62
N ARG A 15 13.04 -51.21 74.21
CA ARG A 15 13.95 -50.88 73.11
C ARG A 15 13.13 -50.81 71.82
N ASN A 16 12.89 -49.60 71.32
CA ASN A 16 12.55 -49.39 69.92
C ASN A 16 13.77 -49.81 69.09
N LEU A 17 13.78 -51.05 68.59
CA LEU A 17 14.71 -51.46 67.56
C LEU A 17 14.37 -50.65 66.30
N PRO A 18 15.29 -49.84 65.76
CA PRO A 18 15.05 -49.23 64.47
C PRO A 18 14.90 -50.38 63.46
N ARG A 19 13.71 -50.50 62.88
CA ARG A 19 13.45 -51.37 61.74
C ARG A 19 14.47 -50.96 60.68
N ALA A 20 15.49 -51.78 60.46
CA ALA A 20 16.49 -51.54 59.43
C ALA A 20 15.73 -51.45 58.10
N ARG A 21 15.57 -50.22 57.61
CA ARG A 21 14.99 -49.94 56.30
C ARG A 21 15.94 -50.60 55.31
N GLN A 22 15.52 -51.74 54.76
CA GLN A 22 16.25 -52.39 53.68
C GLN A 22 16.34 -51.38 52.52
N ARG A 23 17.52 -50.75 52.39
CA ARG A 23 17.84 -49.88 51.27
C ARG A 23 18.11 -50.81 50.10
N HIS A 24 17.06 -51.12 49.35
CA HIS A 24 17.15 -51.83 48.10
C HIS A 24 18.16 -51.08 47.20
N SER A 25 19.21 -51.78 46.76
CA SER A 25 20.28 -51.25 45.93
C SER A 25 19.80 -51.02 44.49
N GLN A 26 18.95 -50.01 44.29
CA GLN A 26 18.63 -49.47 42.97
C GLN A 26 19.34 -48.13 42.81
N ARG A 27 20.62 -48.16 42.43
CA ARG A 27 21.45 -46.93 42.35
C ARG A 27 22.04 -46.61 40.98
N GLY A 28 21.79 -47.42 39.95
CA GLY A 28 22.25 -47.11 38.58
C GLY A 28 21.15 -46.60 37.65
N VAL A 29 19.98 -47.23 37.69
CA VAL A 29 18.94 -47.07 36.65
C VAL A 29 18.19 -45.74 36.76
N VAL A 30 18.02 -45.18 37.97
CA VAL A 30 17.27 -43.93 38.20
C VAL A 30 17.89 -42.75 37.46
N LEU A 31 19.23 -42.67 37.43
CA LEU A 31 19.94 -41.59 36.72
C LEU A 31 19.70 -41.65 35.21
N ILE A 32 19.74 -42.87 34.63
CA ILE A 32 19.52 -43.09 33.20
C ILE A 32 18.10 -42.71 32.82
N ILE A 33 17.10 -43.16 33.59
CA ILE A 33 15.69 -42.80 33.35
C ILE A 33 15.49 -41.29 33.47
N ALA A 34 16.06 -40.64 34.49
CA ALA A 34 15.97 -39.20 34.67
C ALA A 34 16.57 -38.44 33.47
N LEU A 35 17.74 -38.87 32.97
CA LEU A 35 18.39 -38.28 31.80
C LEU A 35 17.54 -38.43 30.53
N VAL A 36 17.00 -39.63 30.28
CA VAL A 36 16.12 -39.89 29.12
C VAL A 36 14.86 -39.01 29.20
N MET A 37 14.24 -38.93 30.38
CA MET A 37 13.06 -38.06 30.58
C MET A 37 13.40 -36.58 30.37
N LEU A 38 14.54 -36.12 30.88
CA LEU A 38 14.99 -34.73 30.71
C LEU A 38 15.23 -34.40 29.23
N VAL A 39 15.85 -35.32 28.48
CA VAL A 39 16.05 -35.17 27.03
C VAL A 39 14.72 -35.11 26.29
N ILE A 40 13.78 -36.01 26.59
CA ILE A 40 12.46 -36.01 25.94
C ILE A 40 11.73 -34.68 26.20
N ILE A 41 11.69 -34.21 27.45
CA ILE A 41 11.03 -32.93 27.80
C ILE A 41 11.72 -31.77 27.06
N SER A 42 13.04 -31.77 26.97
CA SER A 42 13.81 -30.72 26.28
C SER A 42 13.50 -30.68 24.78
N LEU A 43 13.43 -31.85 24.12
CA LEU A 43 13.10 -31.93 22.69
C LEU A 43 11.68 -31.44 22.40
N LEU A 44 10.71 -31.78 23.27
CA LEU A 44 9.33 -31.28 23.15
C LEU A 44 9.27 -29.76 23.33
N ALA A 45 9.99 -29.21 24.32
CA ALA A 45 10.05 -27.77 24.56
C ALA A 45 10.67 -27.00 23.38
N VAL A 46 11.80 -27.47 22.85
CA VAL A 46 12.49 -26.83 21.70
C VAL A 46 11.63 -26.91 20.44
N SER A 47 10.96 -28.03 20.18
CA SER A 47 10.04 -28.17 19.05
C SER A 47 8.90 -27.14 19.11
N SER A 48 8.30 -26.95 20.30
CA SER A 48 7.25 -25.94 20.52
C SER A 48 7.75 -24.51 20.27
N MET A 49 8.93 -24.16 20.78
CA MET A 49 9.48 -22.80 20.61
C MET A 49 9.77 -22.47 19.14
N ARG A 50 10.31 -23.43 18.38
CA ARG A 50 10.58 -23.26 16.95
C ARG A 50 9.30 -23.01 16.16
N ASN A 51 8.24 -23.74 16.47
CA ASN A 51 6.95 -23.59 15.78
C ASN A 51 6.29 -22.22 16.05
N SER A 52 6.42 -21.70 17.28
CA SER A 52 5.94 -20.36 17.64
C SER A 52 6.67 -19.26 16.87
N GLY A 53 8.00 -19.34 16.75
CA GLY A 53 8.79 -18.37 15.99
C GLY A 53 8.40 -18.31 14.51
N SER A 54 8.19 -19.45 13.86
CA SER A 54 7.74 -19.50 12.46
C SER A 54 6.35 -18.89 12.25
N THR A 55 5.46 -19.01 13.25
CA THR A 55 4.10 -18.43 13.16
C THR A 55 4.16 -16.90 13.25
N GLU A 56 5.04 -16.35 14.08
CA GLU A 56 5.22 -14.91 14.25
C GLU A 56 5.74 -14.24 12.96
N GLU A 57 6.72 -14.86 12.29
CA GLU A 57 7.25 -14.36 11.01
C GLU A 57 6.19 -14.39 9.89
N VAL A 58 5.42 -15.48 9.80
CA VAL A 58 4.32 -15.60 8.84
C VAL A 58 3.25 -14.54 9.10
N LEU A 59 2.84 -14.34 10.36
CA LEU A 59 1.86 -13.32 10.74
C LEU A 59 2.39 -11.91 10.45
N GLY A 60 3.70 -11.67 10.63
CA GLY A 60 4.36 -10.42 10.25
C GLY A 60 4.24 -10.13 8.76
N ASN A 61 4.58 -11.11 7.92
CA ASN A 61 4.49 -10.98 6.46
C ASN A 61 3.05 -10.83 5.97
N VAL A 62 2.09 -11.55 6.57
CA VAL A 62 0.66 -11.40 6.24
C VAL A 62 0.21 -9.96 6.54
N ARG A 63 0.57 -9.42 7.72
CA ARG A 63 0.21 -8.05 8.08
C ARG A 63 0.79 -7.00 7.13
N THR A 64 2.06 -7.10 6.74
CA THR A 64 2.66 -6.13 5.80
C THR A 64 2.04 -6.26 4.41
N THR A 65 1.71 -7.48 3.98
CA THR A 65 1.00 -7.73 2.72
C THR A 65 -0.41 -7.15 2.73
N GLU A 66 -1.17 -7.32 3.82
CA GLU A 66 -2.52 -6.72 3.97
C GLU A 66 -2.50 -5.19 3.98
N LEU A 67 -1.44 -4.58 4.50
CA LEU A 67 -1.28 -3.13 4.42
C LEU A 67 -0.89 -2.68 3.01
N ALA A 68 -0.06 -3.47 2.31
CA ALA A 68 0.27 -3.22 0.91
C ALA A 68 -0.96 -3.37 -0.01
N THR A 69 -1.84 -4.35 0.23
CA THR A 69 -3.09 -4.52 -0.52
C THR A 69 -4.02 -3.31 -0.31
N GLN A 70 -4.20 -2.85 0.93
CA GLN A 70 -4.99 -1.65 1.22
C GLN A 70 -4.46 -0.42 0.47
N ALA A 71 -3.14 -0.22 0.46
CA ALA A 71 -2.52 0.88 -0.28
C ALA A 71 -2.74 0.74 -1.80
N ALA A 72 -2.65 -0.47 -2.34
CA ALA A 72 -2.93 -0.75 -3.75
C ALA A 72 -4.40 -0.47 -4.12
N GLU A 73 -5.36 -0.84 -3.25
CA GLU A 73 -6.79 -0.58 -3.47
C GLU A 73 -7.11 0.92 -3.49
N ILE A 74 -6.48 1.69 -2.60
CA ILE A 74 -6.63 3.15 -2.58
C ILE A 74 -6.13 3.75 -3.90
N ALA A 75 -4.95 3.34 -4.37
CA ALA A 75 -4.40 3.77 -5.65
C ALA A 75 -5.28 3.35 -6.83
N LEU A 76 -5.80 2.12 -6.83
CA LEU A 76 -6.69 1.63 -7.87
C LEU A 76 -7.95 2.47 -7.98
N ARG A 77 -8.66 2.69 -6.86
CA ARG A 77 -9.87 3.52 -6.82
C ARG A 77 -9.59 4.97 -7.24
N ARG A 78 -8.44 5.52 -6.86
CA ARG A 78 -8.05 6.88 -7.25
C ARG A 78 -7.85 6.97 -8.77
N CYS A 79 -7.12 6.02 -9.35
CA CYS A 79 -6.92 5.97 -10.79
C CYS A 79 -8.23 5.71 -11.53
N GLU A 80 -9.09 4.79 -11.09
CA GLU A 80 -10.41 4.58 -11.69
C GLU A 80 -11.22 5.89 -11.74
N GLY A 81 -11.28 6.63 -10.64
CA GLY A 81 -11.96 7.94 -10.62
C GLY A 81 -11.37 8.95 -11.60
N LEU A 82 -10.04 8.98 -11.75
CA LEU A 82 -9.38 9.83 -12.74
C LEU A 82 -9.67 9.38 -14.18
N ALA A 83 -9.77 8.07 -14.43
CA ALA A 83 -10.03 7.51 -15.75
C ALA A 83 -11.45 7.86 -16.21
N LEU A 84 -12.43 7.70 -15.32
CA LEU A 84 -13.82 8.09 -15.56
C LEU A 84 -13.97 9.61 -15.77
N GLY A 85 -13.15 10.41 -15.08
CA GLY A 85 -13.15 11.87 -15.19
C GLY A 85 -12.34 12.45 -16.35
N GLY A 86 -11.70 11.62 -17.19
CA GLY A 86 -10.83 12.06 -18.29
C GLY A 86 -9.52 12.72 -17.85
N GLY A 87 -9.14 12.56 -16.57
CA GLY A 87 -7.98 13.21 -15.94
C GLY A 87 -6.70 12.38 -15.94
N ILE A 88 -6.67 11.21 -16.58
CA ILE A 88 -5.44 10.42 -16.73
C ILE A 88 -4.78 10.78 -18.05
N PRO A 89 -3.49 11.15 -18.07
CA PRO A 89 -2.68 10.96 -19.27
C PRO A 89 -2.50 9.45 -19.46
N PRO A 90 -3.22 8.77 -20.38
CA PRO A 90 -3.01 7.35 -20.55
C PRO A 90 -1.57 7.11 -20.99
N ALA A 91 -0.96 6.02 -20.51
CA ALA A 91 0.24 5.52 -21.15
C ALA A 91 -0.05 5.35 -22.65
N THR A 92 0.64 6.09 -23.50
CA THR A 92 0.36 6.16 -24.94
C THR A 92 0.94 4.98 -25.72
N THR A 93 1.77 4.19 -25.06
CA THR A 93 2.40 2.99 -25.61
C THR A 93 1.74 1.75 -25.00
N PRO A 94 1.20 0.83 -25.80
CA PRO A 94 0.65 -0.42 -25.28
C PRO A 94 1.70 -1.26 -24.53
N GLY A 95 1.29 -1.91 -23.44
CA GLY A 95 2.09 -2.81 -22.62
C GLY A 95 3.03 -2.14 -21.61
N GLN A 96 2.92 -0.83 -21.38
CA GLN A 96 3.77 -0.10 -20.43
C GLN A 96 3.58 -0.59 -18.99
N TRP A 97 2.37 -1.02 -18.62
CA TRP A 97 2.09 -1.59 -17.30
C TRP A 97 2.90 -2.84 -16.98
N ARG A 98 3.31 -3.60 -18.00
CA ARG A 98 4.14 -4.80 -17.87
C ARG A 98 5.62 -4.47 -17.70
N ASN A 99 6.04 -3.25 -18.06
CA ASN A 99 7.43 -2.87 -18.03
C ASN A 99 7.80 -2.29 -16.65
N LEU A 100 8.48 -3.09 -15.83
CA LEU A 100 8.90 -2.66 -14.49
C LEU A 100 9.82 -1.43 -14.53
N SER A 101 10.59 -1.19 -15.60
CA SER A 101 11.42 0.02 -15.68
C SER A 101 10.58 1.30 -15.70
N THR A 102 9.37 1.25 -16.24
CA THR A 102 8.44 2.39 -16.27
C THR A 102 7.97 2.76 -14.86
N TRP A 103 7.83 1.77 -13.97
CA TRP A 103 7.46 1.96 -12.56
C TRP A 103 8.64 2.42 -11.70
N ASP A 104 9.82 1.86 -11.96
CA ASP A 104 11.04 2.10 -11.20
C ASP A 104 11.90 3.23 -11.80
N SER A 105 11.27 4.17 -12.51
CA SER A 105 11.91 5.38 -13.05
C SER A 105 10.98 6.60 -12.90
N THR A 106 11.51 7.79 -13.18
CA THR A 106 10.72 9.03 -13.25
C THR A 106 9.98 9.11 -14.58
N SER A 107 8.86 8.39 -14.68
CA SER A 107 7.96 8.36 -15.83
C SER A 107 6.70 9.18 -15.58
N THR A 108 6.16 9.83 -16.61
CA THR A 108 4.84 10.49 -16.55
C THR A 108 3.67 9.52 -16.71
N ALA A 109 3.95 8.25 -17.06
CA ALA A 109 2.92 7.23 -17.23
C ALA A 109 2.37 6.72 -15.88
N THR A 110 3.16 6.83 -14.81
CA THR A 110 2.75 6.45 -13.45
C THR A 110 2.21 7.65 -12.69
N ILE A 111 1.06 7.48 -12.07
CA ILE A 111 0.46 8.42 -11.13
C ILE A 111 0.88 7.97 -9.73
N VAL A 112 1.54 8.87 -9.01
CA VAL A 112 1.97 8.65 -7.62
C VAL A 112 0.98 9.33 -6.69
N LEU A 113 0.36 8.59 -5.78
CA LEU A 113 -0.57 9.18 -4.81
C LEU A 113 0.18 9.98 -3.75
N SER A 114 -0.50 10.93 -3.12
CA SER A 114 0.08 11.65 -1.99
C SER A 114 0.06 10.77 -0.74
N LEU A 115 1.14 10.80 0.04
CA LEU A 115 1.15 10.12 1.35
C LEU A 115 0.06 10.64 2.29
N ASN A 116 -0.42 11.87 2.11
CA ASN A 116 -1.52 12.43 2.90
C ASN A 116 -2.88 11.80 2.55
N GLU A 117 -3.03 11.20 1.37
CA GLU A 117 -4.25 10.47 0.99
C GLU A 117 -4.32 9.11 1.69
N VAL A 118 -3.16 8.50 1.93
CA VAL A 118 -3.05 7.14 2.48
C VAL A 118 -2.83 7.16 4.00
N ASN A 119 -2.05 8.10 4.52
CA ASN A 119 -1.76 8.26 5.94
C ASN A 119 -2.77 9.21 6.61
N GLN A 120 -3.96 8.69 6.89
CA GLN A 120 -4.98 9.43 7.64
C GLN A 120 -4.70 9.45 9.15
N PRO A 121 -5.16 10.49 9.88
CA PRO A 121 -5.05 10.54 11.33
C PRO A 121 -5.71 9.33 12.01
N GLY A 122 -5.01 8.71 12.97
CA GLY A 122 -5.54 7.56 13.74
C GLY A 122 -5.13 6.17 13.22
N LEU A 123 -4.34 6.09 12.13
CA LEU A 123 -3.74 4.83 11.70
C LEU A 123 -2.60 4.39 12.64
N SER A 124 -2.49 3.07 12.87
CA SER A 124 -1.44 2.47 13.72
C SER A 124 -0.10 2.28 13.00
N SER A 125 -0.07 2.44 11.68
CA SER A 125 1.10 2.31 10.82
C SER A 125 1.03 3.36 9.72
N SER A 126 2.15 4.01 9.41
CA SER A 126 2.25 4.99 8.32
C SER A 126 3.08 4.43 7.17
N TYR A 127 2.60 4.64 5.95
CA TYR A 127 3.31 4.32 4.73
C TYR A 127 4.44 5.32 4.50
N GLN A 128 5.64 4.83 4.21
CA GLN A 128 6.78 5.67 3.85
C GLN A 128 6.87 5.89 2.34
N ARG A 129 6.47 4.88 1.55
CA ARG A 129 6.40 4.95 0.09
C ARG A 129 4.94 5.12 -0.35
N PRO A 130 4.62 6.16 -1.13
CA PRO A 130 3.27 6.31 -1.67
C PRO A 130 2.94 5.17 -2.64
N PRO A 131 1.68 4.70 -2.68
CA PRO A 131 1.23 3.78 -3.69
C PRO A 131 1.07 4.49 -5.03
N GLU A 132 1.10 3.70 -6.09
CA GLU A 132 1.23 4.19 -7.46
C GLU A 132 0.22 3.47 -8.35
N CYS A 133 -0.24 4.12 -9.40
CA CYS A 133 -1.11 3.50 -10.38
C CYS A 133 -0.83 4.02 -11.78
N MET A 134 -1.25 3.26 -12.78
CA MET A 134 -1.14 3.62 -14.18
C MET A 134 -2.39 3.15 -14.91
N ALA A 135 -2.91 3.98 -15.80
CA ALA A 135 -3.95 3.59 -16.73
C ALA A 135 -3.41 3.61 -18.16
N GLU A 136 -3.71 2.57 -18.91
CA GLU A 136 -3.35 2.43 -20.30
C GLU A 136 -4.61 2.14 -21.10
N ALA A 137 -4.81 2.89 -22.19
CA ALA A 137 -5.90 2.63 -23.12
C ALA A 137 -5.55 1.40 -23.97
N MET A 138 -6.39 0.38 -23.93
CA MET A 138 -6.28 -0.77 -24.82
C MET A 138 -6.93 -0.42 -26.15
N PRO A 139 -6.18 -0.39 -27.27
CA PRO A 139 -6.75 -0.07 -28.56
C PRO A 139 -7.73 -1.18 -28.99
N VAL A 140 -9.00 -0.83 -29.16
CA VAL A 140 -9.96 -1.70 -29.83
C VAL A 140 -9.76 -1.52 -31.34
N MET A 141 -9.05 -2.44 -31.96
CA MET A 141 -8.84 -2.44 -33.41
C MET A 141 -10.16 -2.79 -34.10
N LEU A 142 -10.90 -1.79 -34.56
CA LEU A 142 -11.96 -2.03 -35.54
C LEU A 142 -11.29 -2.24 -36.89
N THR A 143 -11.24 -3.51 -37.32
CA THR A 143 -11.00 -3.85 -38.72
C THR A 143 -12.16 -3.27 -39.53
N ASN A 144 -11.94 -2.16 -40.24
CA ASN A 144 -12.60 -1.74 -41.51
C ASN A 144 -12.80 -0.21 -41.66
N LEU A 145 -11.76 0.63 -41.51
CA LEU A 145 -11.82 1.96 -42.13
C LEU A 145 -10.48 2.31 -42.81
N PRO A 146 -10.50 2.87 -44.05
CA PRO A 146 -9.27 3.22 -44.75
C PRO A 146 -8.61 4.43 -44.09
N VAL A 147 -7.33 4.28 -43.77
CA VAL A 147 -6.47 5.33 -43.20
C VAL A 147 -6.06 6.31 -44.30
N THR A 148 -6.26 7.60 -44.07
CA THR A 148 -5.55 8.64 -44.82
C THR A 148 -4.85 9.64 -43.89
N SER A 149 -3.54 9.73 -44.12
CA SER A 149 -2.57 10.76 -43.71
C SER A 149 -1.87 10.62 -42.36
N THR A 150 -0.54 10.61 -42.49
CA THR A 150 0.47 10.81 -41.45
C THR A 150 0.72 12.31 -41.31
N GLY A 151 0.41 12.88 -40.14
CA GLY A 151 0.83 14.22 -39.77
C GLY A 151 2.19 14.20 -39.08
N ILE A 152 3.10 15.09 -39.51
CA ILE A 152 4.41 15.30 -38.88
C ILE A 152 4.17 15.98 -37.52
N THR A 153 4.01 15.19 -36.47
CA THR A 153 4.32 15.44 -35.04
C THR A 153 3.61 14.35 -34.25
N GLY A 154 4.16 13.13 -34.20
CA GLY A 154 3.95 12.06 -33.18
C GLY A 154 2.56 11.72 -32.60
N THR A 155 1.49 12.39 -33.00
CA THR A 155 0.13 12.26 -32.49
C THR A 155 -0.58 11.35 -33.47
N VAL A 156 -0.89 10.14 -33.01
CA VAL A 156 -1.77 9.25 -33.77
C VAL A 156 -3.19 9.80 -33.62
N THR A 157 -3.57 10.72 -34.50
CA THR A 157 -4.95 11.18 -34.62
C THR A 157 -5.70 10.15 -35.46
N TYR A 158 -6.55 9.36 -34.82
CA TYR A 158 -7.45 8.46 -35.51
C TYR A 158 -8.60 9.28 -36.11
N THR A 159 -8.53 9.65 -37.38
CA THR A 159 -9.69 10.20 -38.12
C THR A 159 -10.31 9.10 -38.96
N GLY A 160 -11.20 8.33 -38.33
CA GLY A 160 -12.09 7.40 -39.01
C GLY A 160 -13.48 7.49 -38.39
N THR A 161 -14.51 7.62 -39.21
CA THR A 161 -15.94 7.57 -38.83
C THR A 161 -16.41 6.16 -38.40
N GLY A 162 -15.54 5.43 -37.71
CA GLY A 162 -15.81 4.10 -37.16
C GLY A 162 -14.81 3.76 -36.06
N MET A 163 -14.57 4.69 -35.14
CA MET A 163 -14.01 4.36 -33.84
C MET A 163 -15.16 3.91 -32.94
N SER A 164 -14.97 2.79 -32.22
CA SER A 164 -15.89 2.44 -31.15
C SER A 164 -15.85 3.59 -30.15
N ASN A 165 -17.01 4.13 -29.80
CA ASN A 165 -17.11 5.09 -28.69
C ASN A 165 -16.74 4.43 -27.34
N THR A 166 -16.55 3.11 -27.33
CA THR A 166 -16.08 2.34 -26.20
C THR A 166 -14.55 2.28 -26.17
N GLN A 167 -13.94 2.94 -25.18
CA GLN A 167 -12.52 2.80 -24.84
C GLN A 167 -12.39 1.87 -23.64
N THR A 168 -11.56 0.85 -23.73
CA THR A 168 -11.23 -0.01 -22.60
C THR A 168 -9.90 0.45 -21.99
N PHE A 169 -9.87 0.69 -20.69
CA PHE A 169 -8.64 0.99 -19.98
C PHE A 169 -8.25 -0.20 -19.12
N VAL A 170 -6.97 -0.52 -19.13
CA VAL A 170 -6.35 -1.36 -18.11
C VAL A 170 -5.72 -0.46 -17.07
N ILE A 171 -6.15 -0.59 -15.83
CA ILE A 171 -5.64 0.16 -14.71
C ILE A 171 -4.85 -0.81 -13.85
N THR A 172 -3.60 -0.50 -13.62
CA THR A 172 -2.71 -1.27 -12.75
C THR A 172 -2.36 -0.40 -11.56
N ALA A 173 -2.47 -0.94 -10.35
CA ALA A 173 -2.08 -0.28 -9.13
C ALA A 173 -1.01 -1.10 -8.41
N ARG A 174 -0.07 -0.41 -7.80
CA ARG A 174 1.07 -0.94 -7.06
C ARG A 174 1.05 -0.34 -5.66
N GLY A 175 0.83 -1.19 -4.67
CA GLY A 175 0.85 -0.82 -3.25
C GLY A 175 2.10 -1.35 -2.56
N PHE A 176 2.51 -0.65 -1.50
CA PHE A 176 3.70 -0.96 -0.72
C PHE A 176 3.36 -1.09 0.76
N GLY A 177 4.02 -2.02 1.44
CA GLY A 177 3.94 -2.16 2.89
C GLY A 177 4.57 -0.95 3.61
N PRO A 178 4.19 -0.67 4.88
CA PRO A 178 4.77 0.43 5.67
C PRO A 178 6.29 0.37 5.87
N GLU A 179 6.85 -0.84 5.77
CA GLU A 179 8.29 -1.12 5.91
C GLU A 179 9.09 -0.78 4.64
N VAL A 180 8.42 -0.63 3.49
CA VAL A 180 9.08 -0.26 2.24
C VAL A 180 9.53 1.20 2.32
N ALA A 181 10.84 1.41 2.22
CA ALA A 181 11.43 2.75 2.28
C ALA A 181 10.90 3.67 1.17
N ALA A 182 10.85 4.96 1.48
CA ALA A 182 10.50 6.00 0.50
C ALA A 182 11.36 5.89 -0.77
N ALA A 183 10.75 6.20 -1.93
CA ALA A 183 11.46 6.19 -3.20
C ALA A 183 12.62 7.21 -3.18
N ASN A 184 13.80 6.80 -3.65
CA ASN A 184 14.90 7.74 -3.89
C ASN A 184 14.64 8.61 -5.13
N ALA A 185 15.49 9.62 -5.36
CA ALA A 185 15.36 10.51 -6.52
C ALA A 185 15.35 9.77 -7.86
N SER A 186 16.07 8.65 -7.95
CA SER A 186 16.12 7.80 -9.15
C SER A 186 14.99 6.77 -9.23
N ARG A 187 14.07 6.75 -8.26
CA ARG A 187 12.97 5.79 -8.10
C ARG A 187 13.39 4.33 -8.22
N SER A 188 14.53 3.96 -7.62
CA SER A 188 15.03 2.59 -7.66
C SER A 188 14.01 1.56 -7.18
N ARG A 189 14.19 0.32 -7.65
CA ARG A 189 13.37 -0.83 -7.27
C ARG A 189 13.15 -0.90 -5.76
N PRO A 190 11.90 -1.01 -5.29
CA PRO A 190 11.60 -1.17 -3.87
C PRO A 190 12.06 -2.53 -3.34
N SER A 191 12.22 -2.60 -2.02
CA SER A 191 12.52 -3.82 -1.27
C SER A 191 11.56 -3.89 -0.09
N GLY A 192 10.86 -5.01 0.05
CA GLY A 192 9.80 -5.24 1.05
C GLY A 192 8.50 -5.73 0.40
N SER A 193 7.38 -5.63 1.13
CA SER A 193 6.08 -6.10 0.65
C SER A 193 5.53 -5.19 -0.44
N GLU A 194 5.19 -5.80 -1.57
CA GLU A 194 4.69 -5.13 -2.76
C GLU A 194 3.54 -5.94 -3.34
N VAL A 195 2.44 -5.26 -3.65
CA VAL A 195 1.23 -5.89 -4.18
C VAL A 195 0.79 -5.16 -5.44
N TRP A 196 0.40 -5.94 -6.44
CA TRP A 196 -0.11 -5.45 -7.72
C TRP A 196 -1.59 -5.82 -7.85
N LEU A 197 -2.41 -4.84 -8.14
CA LEU A 197 -3.82 -5.01 -8.46
C LEU A 197 -4.07 -4.50 -9.88
N GLN A 198 -5.06 -5.08 -10.54
CA GLN A 198 -5.41 -4.70 -11.90
C GLN A 198 -6.93 -4.68 -12.06
N SER A 199 -7.44 -3.64 -12.69
CA SER A 199 -8.83 -3.53 -13.10
C SER A 199 -8.94 -3.16 -14.57
N TYR A 200 -10.09 -3.49 -15.15
CA TYR A 200 -10.44 -3.17 -16.52
C TYR A 200 -11.74 -2.39 -16.49
N ILE A 201 -11.75 -1.22 -17.12
CA ILE A 201 -12.95 -0.40 -17.23
C ILE A 201 -13.27 -0.16 -18.70
N GLU A 202 -14.54 -0.16 -19.03
CA GLU A 202 -15.04 0.19 -20.35
C GLU A 202 -15.81 1.50 -20.27
N LEU A 203 -15.40 2.46 -21.09
CA LEU A 203 -15.99 3.78 -21.16
C LEU A 203 -16.66 3.92 -22.52
N THR A 204 -17.99 3.86 -22.55
CA THR A 204 -18.78 4.05 -23.78
C THR A 204 -19.29 5.48 -23.88
N GLY A 205 -18.75 6.25 -24.81
CA GLY A 205 -19.32 7.52 -25.27
C GLY A 205 -19.00 8.74 -24.42
N GLY A 206 -18.09 9.57 -24.93
CA GLY A 206 -17.85 10.94 -24.49
C GLY A 206 -16.56 11.46 -25.13
N THR A 207 -16.65 12.51 -25.94
CA THR A 207 -15.49 13.15 -26.55
C THR A 207 -14.54 13.61 -25.45
N ILE A 208 -13.41 12.93 -25.28
CA ILE A 208 -12.29 13.42 -24.47
C ILE A 208 -11.66 14.61 -25.22
N THR A 209 -12.22 15.80 -25.02
CA THR A 209 -11.52 17.04 -25.38
C THR A 209 -10.30 17.13 -24.49
N GLY A 210 -9.14 16.77 -25.04
CA GLY A 210 -7.85 17.02 -24.40
C GLY A 210 -7.79 18.49 -23.99
N GLY A 211 -7.60 18.73 -22.70
CA GLY A 211 -7.46 20.06 -22.13
C GLY A 211 -6.17 20.71 -22.61
N GLY A 212 -6.17 21.20 -23.85
CA GLY A 212 -5.20 22.16 -24.34
C GLY A 212 -5.58 23.53 -23.81
N GLY A 213 -4.97 23.94 -22.70
CA GLY A 213 -5.04 25.31 -22.23
C GLY A 213 -4.36 26.26 -23.22
N GLY A 214 -5.14 26.76 -24.19
CA GLY A 214 -4.73 27.82 -25.10
C GLY A 214 -5.23 29.17 -24.60
N GLY A 215 -4.38 29.90 -23.89
CA GLY A 215 -4.62 31.31 -23.58
C GLY A 215 -4.59 32.13 -24.87
N GLY A 216 -5.74 32.54 -25.38
CA GLY A 216 -5.87 33.50 -26.47
C GLY A 216 -5.98 34.91 -25.90
N GLY A 217 -4.89 35.68 -25.96
CA GLY A 217 -4.91 37.12 -25.70
C GLY A 217 -5.73 37.82 -26.77
N GLY A 218 -6.80 38.50 -26.33
CA GLY A 218 -7.52 39.48 -27.14
C GLY A 218 -6.65 40.73 -27.29
N GLY A 219 -6.45 41.14 -28.54
CA GLY A 219 -5.73 42.35 -28.94
C GLY A 219 -6.36 42.90 -30.21
N ASP A 220 -7.62 43.30 -30.08
CA ASP A 220 -8.32 44.44 -30.65
C ASP A 220 -7.74 45.06 -31.95
N ASP A 221 -8.40 44.80 -33.08
CA ASP A 221 -8.26 45.55 -34.32
C ASP A 221 -9.03 46.88 -34.21
N GLY A 222 -8.30 47.99 -34.15
CA GLY A 222 -8.86 49.35 -34.21
C GLY A 222 -8.27 50.14 -35.37
N GLY A 223 -9.02 50.25 -36.48
CA GLY A 223 -8.71 51.15 -37.59
C GLY A 223 -9.83 52.18 -37.79
N GLY A 224 -9.45 53.47 -37.95
CA GLY A 224 -10.27 54.46 -38.64
C GLY A 224 -10.46 55.83 -37.97
N SER A 225 -9.58 56.78 -38.34
CA SER A 225 -9.91 58.11 -38.90
C SER A 225 -10.46 59.29 -38.05
N ASP A 226 -9.67 60.37 -38.10
CA ASP A 226 -10.01 61.78 -38.37
C ASP A 226 -10.58 62.73 -37.27
N GLY A 227 -9.93 63.91 -37.20
CA GLY A 227 -10.64 65.19 -37.04
C GLY A 227 -10.30 66.02 -35.80
N GLY A 228 -9.64 67.15 -36.00
CA GLY A 228 -9.13 68.04 -34.94
C GLY A 228 -10.16 68.98 -34.28
N GLY A 229 -9.71 69.67 -33.24
CA GLY A 229 -10.45 70.75 -32.58
C GLY A 229 -9.83 71.17 -31.25
N SER A 230 -9.39 72.41 -31.18
CA SER A 230 -8.51 73.02 -30.17
C SER A 230 -9.23 73.70 -28.99
N HIS A 231 -8.68 73.53 -27.76
CA HIS A 231 -8.53 74.51 -26.67
C HIS A 231 -9.80 74.98 -25.86
N PRO A 232 -9.67 75.59 -24.64
CA PRO A 232 -9.19 75.00 -23.36
C PRO A 232 -9.99 75.46 -22.09
N ALA A 233 -9.50 75.09 -20.89
CA ALA A 233 -9.58 75.76 -19.56
C ALA A 233 -10.56 75.26 -18.46
N HIS A 234 -10.00 74.50 -17.49
CA HIS A 234 -9.88 74.74 -16.02
C HIS A 234 -11.13 74.96 -15.09
N PRO A 235 -11.01 74.88 -13.73
CA PRO A 235 -11.53 73.80 -12.88
C PRO A 235 -12.55 74.25 -11.81
N THR A 236 -13.19 73.33 -11.08
CA THR A 236 -13.55 73.53 -9.65
C THR A 236 -13.74 72.22 -8.90
N SER A 237 -13.09 72.15 -7.74
CA SER A 237 -13.31 71.26 -6.59
C SER A 237 -14.73 71.28 -6.04
N VAL A 238 -15.21 70.17 -5.43
CA VAL A 238 -15.93 70.19 -4.14
C VAL A 238 -15.72 68.86 -3.40
N VAL A 239 -15.13 68.97 -2.21
CA VAL A 239 -15.18 68.05 -1.06
C VAL A 239 -16.54 68.21 -0.39
N GLY A 240 -17.18 67.15 0.08
CA GLY A 240 -18.37 67.30 0.93
C GLY A 240 -19.03 65.99 1.32
N ASP A 241 -18.90 65.67 2.61
CA ASP A 241 -19.45 64.58 3.38
C ASP A 241 -20.97 64.36 3.20
N ASN A 242 -21.38 63.08 3.27
CA ASN A 242 -22.45 62.63 4.18
C ASN A 242 -22.36 61.12 4.41
#